data_AF-A0A0T1UMM9-F1
#
_entry.id   AF-A0A0T1UMM9-F1
#
_cell.length_a   1.000
_cell.length_b   1.000
_cell.length_c   1.000
_cell.angle_alpha   90.00
_cell.angle_beta   90.00
_cell.angle_gamma   90.00
#
_symmetry.space_group_name_H-M   'P 1'
#
loop_
_entity.id
_entity.type
_entity.pdbx_description
1 polymer ?
#
loop_
_entity_poly.entity_id
_entity_poly.type
_entity_poly.pdbx_seq_one_letter_code
_entity_poly.pdbx_strand_id
1 'polypeptide(L)' 'MDEPRIKVYGSATEITIAANAAGLRELAERLTGLADPELWNGYHEHLEGGINLEDGSVSLILQRDDKV' A
#
# COMPACT_ATOMS: atom_id res chain seq x y z
N MET A 1 13.30 -16.24 -0.60
CA MET A 1 13.04 -14.87 -0.11
C MET A 1 11.97 -14.98 0.95
N ASP A 2 12.00 -14.12 1.97
CA ASP A 2 10.91 -14.04 2.94
C ASP A 2 9.62 -13.60 2.25
N GLU A 3 8.49 -14.14 2.68
CA GLU A 3 7.17 -13.72 2.23
C GLU A 3 6.92 -12.24 2.60
N PRO A 4 6.36 -11.42 1.68
CA PRO A 4 5.99 -10.04 1.98
C PRO A 4 4.96 -9.98 3.11
N ARG A 5 5.21 -9.11 4.09
CA ARG A 5 4.28 -8.87 5.20
C ARG A 5 4.15 -7.38 5.42
N ILE A 6 2.93 -6.87 5.31
CA ILE A 6 2.61 -5.45 5.41
C ILE A 6 1.45 -5.29 6.39
N LYS A 7 1.66 -4.49 7.44
CA LYS A 7 0.63 -4.16 8.42
C LYS A 7 0.35 -2.67 8.40
N VAL A 8 -0.92 -2.31 8.37
CA VAL A 8 -1.36 -0.92 8.43
C VAL A 8 -2.17 -0.73 9.70
N TYR A 9 -1.75 0.21 10.53
CA TYR A 9 -2.42 0.55 11.78
C TYR A 9 -2.25 2.03 12.07
N GLY A 10 -3.08 2.59 12.95
CA GLY A 10 -3.07 4.02 13.18
C GLY A 10 -3.53 4.44 14.56
N SER A 11 -3.29 5.70 14.85
CA SER A 11 -3.85 6.45 15.97
C SER A 11 -4.80 7.53 15.44
N ALA A 12 -5.26 8.42 16.32
CA ALA A 12 -6.13 9.52 15.91
C ALA A 12 -5.49 10.51 14.92
N THR A 13 -4.15 10.60 14.88
CA THR A 13 -3.43 11.61 14.10
C THR A 13 -2.38 11.04 13.17
N GLU A 14 -2.11 9.74 13.23
CA GLU A 14 -1.02 9.10 12.50
C GLU A 14 -1.44 7.74 11.96
N ILE A 15 -0.98 7.41 10.75
CA ILE A 15 -1.07 6.07 10.18
C ILE A 15 0.35 5.54 10.00
N THR A 16 0.57 4.30 10.44
CA THR A 16 1.82 3.58 10.25
C THR A 16 1.62 2.44 9.26
N ILE A 17 2.47 2.40 8.24
CA ILE A 17 2.63 1.25 7.34
C ILE A 17 3.93 0.56 7.75
N ALA A 18 3.82 -0.57 8.46
CA ALA A 18 4.97 -1.36 8.89
C ALA A 18 5.09 -2.61 8.01
N ALA A 19 6.28 -2.91 7.51
CA ALA A 19 6.50 -4.09 6.69
C ALA A 19 7.89 -4.68 6.90
N ASN A 20 8.04 -5.98 6.61
CA ASN A 20 9.37 -6.57 6.47
C ASN A 20 10.04 -6.08 5.18
N ALA A 21 11.32 -6.41 4.99
CA ALA A 21 12.07 -5.97 3.81
C ALA A 21 11.43 -6.39 2.47
N ALA A 22 10.78 -7.56 2.43
CA ALA A 22 10.04 -8.02 1.25
C ALA A 22 8.77 -7.19 1.01
N GLY A 23 7.96 -6.94 2.04
CA GLY A 23 6.76 -6.11 1.96
C GLY A 23 7.06 -4.65 1.63
N LEU A 24 8.16 -4.09 2.13
CA LEU A 24 8.60 -2.74 1.75
C LEU A 24 8.96 -2.65 0.25
N ARG A 25 9.57 -3.70 -0.31
CA ARG A 25 9.86 -3.77 -1.75
C ARG A 25 8.58 -3.89 -2.57
N GLU A 26 7.65 -4.76 -2.16
CA GLU A 26 6.37 -4.90 -2.82
C GLU A 26 5.59 -3.57 -2.83
N LEU A 27 5.52 -2.86 -1.69
CA LEU A 27 4.89 -1.54 -1.65
C LEU A 27 5.56 -0.55 -2.59
N ALA A 28 6.90 -0.54 -2.65
CA ALA A 28 7.63 0.34 -3.56
C ALA A 28 7.35 0.01 -5.03
N GLU A 29 7.23 -1.26 -5.40
CA GLU A 29 6.87 -1.70 -6.75
C GLU A 29 5.47 -1.22 -7.13
N ARG A 30 4.50 -1.34 -6.23
CA ARG A 30 3.12 -0.84 -6.45
C ARG A 30 3.09 0.67 -6.63
N LEU A 31 3.76 1.41 -5.75
CA LEU A 31 3.88 2.86 -5.86
C LEU A 31 4.59 3.28 -7.16
N THR A 32 5.59 2.52 -7.60
CA THR A 32 6.27 2.76 -8.88
C THR A 32 5.32 2.52 -10.06
N GLY A 33 4.51 1.46 -10.02
CA GLY A 33 3.49 1.20 -11.02
C GLY A 33 2.44 2.31 -11.08
N LEU A 34 2.01 2.83 -9.93
CA LEU A 34 1.11 3.98 -9.86
C LEU A 34 1.71 5.26 -10.46
N ALA A 35 3.03 5.39 -10.43
CA ALA A 35 3.75 6.53 -11.02
C ALA A 35 4.02 6.38 -12.53
N ASP A 36 3.63 5.27 -13.15
CA ASP A 36 3.80 5.07 -14.60
C ASP A 36 3.04 6.16 -15.38
N PRO A 37 3.71 6.94 -16.26
CA PRO A 37 3.07 8.02 -17.00
C PRO A 37 1.92 7.56 -17.92
N GLU A 38 1.92 6.29 -18.37
CA GLU A 38 0.84 5.73 -19.19
C GLU A 38 -0.38 5.31 -18.36
N LEU A 39 -0.26 5.24 -17.03
CA LEU A 39 -1.38 4.91 -16.15
C LEU A 39 -2.37 6.09 -16.07
N TRP A 40 -3.66 5.77 -16.13
CA TRP A 40 -4.70 6.78 -16.10
C TRP A 40 -4.86 7.41 -14.71
N ASN A 41 -5.08 8.72 -14.67
CA ASN A 41 -5.36 9.45 -13.44
C ASN A 41 -6.66 8.97 -12.77
N GLY A 42 -6.61 8.69 -11.47
CA GLY A 42 -7.72 8.13 -10.69
C GLY A 42 -7.67 6.62 -10.50
N TYR A 43 -6.70 5.93 -11.11
CA TYR A 43 -6.44 4.52 -10.81
C TYR A 43 -6.05 4.35 -9.35
N HIS A 44 -6.61 3.33 -8.71
CA HIS A 44 -6.33 3.03 -7.33
C HIS A 44 -6.43 1.53 -7.04
N GLU A 45 -5.68 1.11 -6.03
CA GLU A 45 -5.61 -0.25 -5.53
C GLU A 45 -6.12 -0.29 -4.10
N HIS A 46 -7.01 -1.23 -3.80
CA HIS A 46 -7.50 -1.48 -2.44
C HIS A 46 -6.73 -2.63 -1.82
N LEU A 47 -6.20 -2.40 -0.62
CA LEU A 47 -5.48 -3.39 0.17
C LEU A 47 -6.26 -3.68 1.43
N GLU A 48 -6.60 -4.95 1.61
CA GLU A 48 -7.42 -5.41 2.72
C GLU A 48 -6.64 -6.34 3.66
N GLY A 49 -6.93 -6.21 4.97
CA GLY A 49 -6.42 -7.11 6.00
C GLY A 49 -6.85 -8.54 5.78
N GLY A 50 -5.91 -9.48 5.88
CA GLY A 50 -6.12 -10.90 5.60
C GLY A 50 -6.10 -11.29 4.13
N ILE A 51 -5.92 -10.33 3.21
CA ILE A 51 -5.78 -10.58 1.77
C ILE A 51 -4.42 -10.10 1.26
N ASN A 52 -4.19 -8.79 1.33
CA ASN A 52 -2.94 -8.15 0.91
C ASN A 52 -2.11 -7.66 2.10
N LEU A 53 -2.78 -7.41 3.22
CA LEU A 53 -2.19 -6.92 4.45
C LEU A 53 -2.31 -8.00 5.53
N GLU A 54 -1.45 -7.91 6.54
CA GLU A 54 -1.55 -8.72 7.74
C GLU A 54 -2.93 -8.56 8.39
N ASP A 55 -3.42 -9.64 8.99
CA ASP A 55 -4.71 -9.64 9.68
C ASP A 55 -4.79 -8.55 10.77
N GLY A 56 -5.97 -7.95 10.91
CA GLY A 56 -6.19 -6.79 11.78
C GLY A 56 -5.61 -5.46 11.28
N SER A 57 -5.13 -5.40 10.03
CA SER A 57 -4.78 -4.11 9.40
C SER A 57 -6.04 -3.31 9.08
N VAL A 58 -5.93 -1.98 9.18
CA VAL A 58 -6.90 -1.07 8.53
C VAL A 58 -6.69 -1.11 7.02
N SER A 59 -7.77 -0.98 6.26
CA SER A 59 -7.71 -0.92 4.80
C SER A 59 -6.85 0.24 4.31
N LEU A 60 -6.08 0.01 3.26
CA LEU A 60 -5.21 1.01 2.64
C LEU A 60 -5.58 1.15 1.16
N ILE A 61 -5.73 2.38 0.71
CA ILE A 61 -5.91 2.70 -0.71
C ILE A 61 -4.62 3.38 -1.20
N LEU A 62 -4.05 2.85 -2.26
CA LEU A 62 -2.98 3.51 -3.01
C LEU A 62 -3.60 4.05 -4.30
N GLN A 63 -3.42 5.33 -4.59
CA GLN A 63 -4.08 5.98 -5.73
C GLN A 63 -3.12 6.89 -6.47
N ARG A 64 -3.17 6.86 -7.81
CA ARG A 64 -2.68 7.96 -8.63
C ARG A 64 -3.76 9.03 -8.70
N ASP A 65 -3.46 10.22 -8.21
CA ASP A 65 -4.32 11.39 -8.35
C ASP A 65 -3.47 12.63 -8.60
N ASP A 66 -3.49 13.10 -9.85
CA ASP A 66 -2.71 14.24 -10.33
C ASP A 66 -3.26 15.59 -9.80
N LYS A 67 -4.27 15.59 -8.92
CA LYS A 67 -4.93 16.78 -8.37
C LYS A 67 -4.80 16.96 -6.85
N VAL A 68 -4.12 16.06 -6.15
CA VAL A 68 -3.95 16.11 -4.68
C VAL A 68 -2.94 17.17 -4.26
#